data_AF-A0A977PV46-F1
#
_entry.id   AF-A0A977PV46-F1
#
_cell.length_a   1.000
_cell.length_b   1.000
_cell.length_c   1.000
_cell.angle_alpha   90.00
_cell.angle_beta   90.00
_cell.angle_gamma   90.00
#
_symmetry.space_group_name_H-M   'P 1'
#
loop_
_entity.id
_entity.type
_entity.pdbx_description
1 polymer ?
#
loop_
_entity_poly.entity_id
_entity_poly.type
_entity_poly.pdbx_seq_one_letter_code
_entity_poly.pdbx_strand_id
1 'polypeptide(L)'
;MYVGDGIKVGKEGRKMPGVKRLHQESEDVSKPEWIRGHYFNALSILVGVGKACFALPLVLRLDDGIKSKATEKGEGKGKKKVKTSLVTKMADLCVTGCDL
;
A
#
# COMPACT_ATOMS: atom_id res chain seq x y z
N MET A 1 -15.58 8.81 5.65
CA MET A 1 -14.74 7.67 6.09
C MET A 1 -13.91 7.24 4.90
N TYR A 2 -12.58 7.13 5.08
CA TYR A 2 -11.70 6.58 4.04
C TYR A 2 -11.64 5.06 4.16
N VAL A 3 -11.64 4.40 3.02
CA VAL A 3 -11.43 2.96 2.89
C VAL A 3 -10.29 2.76 1.90
N GLY A 4 -9.25 2.07 2.34
CA GLY A 4 -8.08 1.79 1.53
C GLY A 4 -7.72 0.31 1.59
N ASP A 5 -7.24 -0.21 0.47
CA ASP A 5 -6.71 -1.56 0.36
C ASP A 5 -5.48 -1.57 -0.56
N GLY A 6 -4.60 -2.55 -0.36
CA GLY A 6 -3.45 -2.75 -1.22
C GLY A 6 -3.15 -4.22 -1.45
N ILE A 7 -3.14 -4.61 -2.72
CA ILE A 7 -3.00 -6.01 -3.14
C ILE A 7 -1.71 -6.23 -3.93
N LYS A 8 -1.02 -7.33 -3.63
CA LYS A 8 0.17 -7.80 -4.35
C LYS A 8 -0.28 -8.89 -5.34
N VAL A 9 -0.20 -8.61 -6.64
CA VAL A 9 -0.66 -9.50 -7.70
C VAL A 9 0.54 -10.11 -8.42
N GLY A 10 0.72 -11.43 -8.31
CA GLY A 10 1.79 -12.16 -8.97
C GLY A 10 1.71 -12.06 -10.50
N LYS A 11 2.86 -11.90 -11.16
CA LYS A 11 2.99 -11.85 -12.62
C LYS A 11 4.20 -12.64 -13.08
N GLU A 12 4.02 -13.45 -14.11
CA GLU A 12 5.08 -14.28 -14.71
C GLU A 12 6.02 -13.47 -15.63
N GLY A 13 5.51 -12.36 -16.18
CA GLY A 13 6.23 -11.50 -17.14
C GLY A 13 7.47 -10.83 -16.53
N ARG A 14 8.65 -11.44 -16.69
CA ARG A 14 9.92 -10.95 -16.16
C ARG A 14 10.46 -9.65 -16.80
N LYS A 15 9.86 -9.20 -17.90
CA LYS A 15 10.22 -7.92 -18.55
C LYS A 15 9.03 -6.94 -18.60
N MET A 16 7.93 -7.27 -17.93
CA MET A 16 6.75 -6.40 -17.93
C MET A 16 7.03 -5.14 -17.08
N PRO A 17 6.69 -3.94 -17.56
CA PRO A 17 6.90 -2.70 -16.81
C PRO A 17 6.09 -2.69 -15.52
N GLY A 18 6.65 -2.07 -14.47
CA GLY A 18 6.04 -1.98 -13.14
C GLY A 18 6.04 -3.28 -12.33
N VAL A 19 6.47 -4.41 -12.91
CA VAL A 19 6.60 -5.68 -12.17
C VAL A 19 7.84 -5.64 -11.28
N LYS A 20 7.63 -5.72 -9.96
CA LYS A 20 8.68 -5.67 -8.94
C LYS A 20 8.71 -6.94 -8.10
N ARG A 21 9.85 -7.21 -7.46
CA ARG A 21 9.97 -8.21 -6.39
C ARG A 21 9.40 -7.60 -5.12
N LEU A 22 8.34 -8.20 -4.59
CA LEU A 22 7.54 -7.72 -3.46
C LEU A 22 7.59 -8.76 -2.33
N HIS A 23 7.86 -8.30 -1.11
CA HIS A 23 7.83 -9.16 0.06
C HIS A 23 6.38 -9.42 0.46
N GLN A 24 6.04 -10.65 0.82
CA GLN A 24 4.73 -11.05 1.32
C GLN A 24 4.78 -11.08 2.85
N GLU A 25 4.05 -10.19 3.52
CA GLU A 25 4.01 -10.13 5.00
C GLU A 25 3.12 -11.21 5.61
N SER A 26 2.29 -11.87 4.78
CA SER A 26 1.43 -12.96 5.22
C SER A 26 2.27 -14.20 5.48
N GLU A 27 2.23 -14.70 6.71
CA GLU A 27 2.78 -16.00 7.10
C GLU A 27 1.86 -17.12 6.59
N ASP A 28 1.89 -17.36 5.29
CA ASP A 28 1.22 -18.50 4.65
C ASP A 28 2.29 -19.41 4.06
N VAL A 29 2.48 -20.59 4.66
CA VAL A 29 3.52 -21.57 4.27
C VAL A 29 3.35 -22.04 2.83
N SER A 30 2.13 -21.97 2.28
CA SER A 30 1.84 -22.36 0.89
C SER A 30 2.27 -21.30 -0.14
N LYS A 31 2.55 -20.06 0.29
CA LYS A 31 2.92 -18.96 -0.58
C LYS A 31 4.40 -18.62 -0.42
N PRO A 32 5.12 -18.30 -1.51
CA PRO A 32 6.49 -17.85 -1.40
C PRO A 32 6.57 -16.51 -0.67
N GLU A 33 7.56 -16.37 0.22
CA GLU A 33 7.84 -15.15 0.98
C GLU A 33 8.07 -13.91 0.09
N TRP A 34 8.49 -14.14 -1.16
CA TRP A 34 8.68 -13.11 -2.16
C TRP A 34 7.93 -13.48 -3.43
N ILE A 35 7.10 -12.56 -3.89
CA ILE A 35 6.44 -12.67 -5.19
C ILE A 35 7.00 -11.64 -6.15
N ARG A 36 6.93 -11.94 -7.45
CA ARG A 36 7.18 -10.95 -8.48
C ARG A 36 5.85 -10.53 -9.08
N GLY A 37 5.57 -9.24 -9.10
CA GLY A 37 4.23 -8.77 -9.41
C GLY A 37 4.06 -7.27 -9.37
N HIS A 38 2.81 -6.86 -9.49
CA HIS A 38 2.39 -5.47 -9.30
C HIS A 38 1.80 -5.32 -7.90
N TYR A 39 2.08 -4.18 -7.26
CA TYR A 39 1.39 -3.81 -6.04
C TYR A 39 0.42 -2.68 -6.37
N PHE A 40 -0.88 -2.97 -6.26
CA PHE A 40 -1.95 -2.04 -6.54
C PHE A 40 -2.51 -1.51 -5.23
N ASN A 41 -2.56 -0.19 -5.09
CA ASN A 41 -3.19 0.49 -3.97
C ASN A 41 -4.44 1.20 -4.45
N ALA A 42 -5.49 1.08 -3.64
CA ALA A 42 -6.77 1.72 -3.85
C ALA A 42 -7.14 2.52 -2.60
N LEU A 43 -7.54 3.77 -2.80
CA LEU A 43 -8.15 4.60 -1.77
C LEU A 43 -9.51 5.07 -2.27
N SER A 44 -10.50 5.01 -1.39
CA SER A 44 -11.89 5.34 -1.67
C SER A 44 -12.53 6.04 -0.48
N ILE A 45 -13.63 6.75 -0.73
CA ILE A 45 -14.52 7.25 0.32
C ILE A 45 -15.73 6.33 0.39
N LEU A 46 -16.10 5.92 1.60
CA LEU A 46 -17.35 5.23 1.84
C LEU A 46 -18.50 6.24 1.82
N VAL A 47 -19.44 6.05 0.91
CA VAL A 47 -20.65 6.86 0.74
C VAL A 47 -21.88 5.98 0.97
N GLY A 48 -22.86 6.49 1.72
CA GLY A 48 -24.13 5.81 1.98
C GLY A 48 -25.26 6.40 1.15
N VAL A 49 -26.10 5.55 0.56
CA VAL A 49 -27.36 5.93 -0.08
C VAL A 49 -28.47 5.02 0.45
N GLY A 50 -29.40 5.58 1.22
CA GLY A 50 -30.44 4.81 1.90
C GLY A 50 -29.84 3.76 2.84
N LYS A 51 -30.11 2.47 2.58
CA LYS A 51 -29.59 1.32 3.35
C LYS A 51 -28.31 0.70 2.75
N ALA A 52 -27.80 1.25 1.65
CA ALA A 52 -26.62 0.71 0.96
C ALA A 52 -25.39 1.59 1.19
N CYS A 53 -24.21 0.96 1.19
CA CYS A 53 -22.91 1.62 1.26
C CYS A 53 -22.09 1.29 0.00
N PHE A 54 -21.42 2.29 -0.54
CA PHE A 54 -20.58 2.18 -1.73
C PHE A 54 -19.19 2.77 -1.47
N ALA A 55 -18.16 2.15 -2.02
CA ALA A 55 -16.80 2.69 -2.02
C ALA A 55 -16.58 3.48 -3.31
N LEU A 56 -16.53 4.81 -3.23
CA LEU A 56 -16.22 5.67 -4.37
C LEU A 56 -14.70 5.81 -4.51
N PRO A 57 -14.08 5.28 -5.58
CA PRO A 57 -12.63 5.30 -5.74
C PRO A 57 -12.13 6.74 -5.93
N LEU A 58 -11.15 7.14 -5.12
CA LEU A 58 -10.43 8.40 -5.25
C LEU A 58 -9.10 8.20 -5.99
N VAL A 59 -8.35 7.16 -5.62
CA VAL A 59 -7.01 6.90 -6.16
C VAL A 59 -6.85 5.41 -6.42
N LEU A 60 -6.37 5.08 -7.61
CA LEU A 60 -5.88 3.75 -7.98
C LEU A 60 -4.45 3.92 -8.50
N ARG A 61 -3.47 3.27 -7.84
CA ARG A 61 -2.05 3.47 -8.15
C ARG A 61 -1.28 2.16 -8.15
N LEU A 62 -0.39 2.03 -9.14
CA LEU A 62 0.69 1.06 -9.12
C LEU A 62 1.85 1.58 -8.28
N ASP A 63 2.28 0.78 -7.33
CA ASP A 63 3.30 1.15 -6.37
C ASP A 63 4.44 0.13 -6.34
N ASP A 64 5.61 0.58 -5.90
CA ASP A 64 6.82 -0.24 -5.81
C ASP A 64 6.85 -1.16 -4.57
N GLY A 65 5.72 -1.39 -3.93
CA GLY A 65 5.61 -2.11 -2.64
C GLY A 65 5.58 -1.18 -1.42
N ILE A 66 5.74 -1.79 -0.24
CA ILE A 66 5.80 -1.10 1.04
C ILE A 66 7.28 -0.81 1.32
N LYS A 67 7.68 0.46 1.14
CA LYS A 67 9.05 0.94 1.37
C LYS A 67 9.14 1.53 2.76
N SER A 68 10.24 1.26 3.48
CA SER A 68 10.54 1.97 4.71
C SER A 68 10.82 3.45 4.40
N LYS A 69 10.00 4.38 4.88
CA LYS A 69 10.32 5.81 4.82
C LYS A 69 11.54 6.10 5.69
N ALA A 70 12.39 7.01 5.23
CA ALA A 70 13.47 7.54 6.05
C ALA A 70 12.85 8.46 7.11
N THR A 71 13.14 8.20 8.38
CA THR A 71 12.68 9.03 9.50
C THR A 71 13.23 10.46 9.35
N GLU A 72 12.40 11.45 9.68
CA GLU A 72 12.87 12.80 9.94
C GLU A 72 13.93 12.79 11.06
N LYS A 73 14.98 13.59 10.90
CA LYS A 73 16.07 13.71 11.89
C LYS A 73 15.52 14.38 13.16
N GLY A 74 15.03 13.59 14.10
CA GLY A 74 14.97 14.02 15.50
C GLY A 74 16.39 14.12 16.05
N GLU A 75 16.73 15.24 16.68
CA GLU A 75 17.98 15.43 17.41
C GLU A 75 18.06 14.42 18.58
N GLY A 76 18.74 13.30 18.35
CA GLY A 76 18.93 12.25 19.36
C GLY A 76 19.51 10.97 18.76
N LYS A 77 20.60 10.47 19.34
CA LYS A 77 21.36 9.31 18.83
C LYS A 77 20.52 8.03 18.82
N GLY A 78 19.98 7.70 17.66
CA GLY A 78 19.41 6.39 17.34
C GLY A 78 18.44 6.47 16.17
N LYS A 79 18.85 6.03 14.97
CA LYS A 79 17.94 5.91 13.82
C LYS A 79 16.88 4.83 14.11
N LYS A 80 15.74 5.22 14.67
CA LYS A 80 14.58 4.32 14.82
C LYS A 80 13.91 4.18 13.46
N LYS A 81 14.18 3.06 12.78
CA LYS A 81 13.50 2.69 11.53
C LYS A 81 12.03 2.42 11.87
N VAL A 82 11.13 3.31 11.48
CA VAL A 82 9.69 3.08 11.65
C VAL A 82 9.29 1.92 10.74
N LYS A 83 8.69 0.87 11.31
CA LYS A 83 8.16 -0.25 10.52
C LYS A 83 7.01 0.29 9.68
N THR A 84 7.19 0.32 8.36
CA THR A 84 6.14 0.73 7.44
C THR A 84 5.29 -0.49 7.11
N SER A 85 3.99 -0.41 7.37
CA SER A 85 3.00 -1.42 6.99
C SER A 85 2.07 -0.87 5.90
N LEU A 86 1.20 -1.72 5.35
CA LEU A 86 0.10 -1.32 4.47
C LEU A 86 -0.68 -0.13 5.07
N VAL A 87 -1.06 -0.24 6.34
CA VAL A 87 -1.86 0.77 7.03
C VAL A 87 -1.14 2.12 7.10
N THR A 88 0.17 2.10 7.38
CA THR A 88 0.98 3.34 7.42
C THR A 88 1.01 4.00 6.04
N LYS A 89 1.19 3.19 4.99
CA LYS A 89 1.21 3.68 3.60
C LYS A 89 -0.15 4.23 3.17
N MET A 90 -1.26 3.59 3.55
CA MET A 90 -2.60 4.09 3.25
C MET A 90 -2.91 5.38 4.01
N ALA A 91 -2.50 5.49 5.27
CA ALA A 91 -2.63 6.73 6.02
C ALA A 91 -1.88 7.89 5.35
N ASP A 92 -0.65 7.65 4.89
CA ASP A 92 0.11 8.64 4.11
C ASP A 92 -0.61 9.04 2.81
N LEU A 93 -1.20 8.05 2.10
CA LEU A 93 -1.94 8.30 0.87
C LEU A 93 -3.22 9.09 1.15
N CYS A 94 -3.90 8.86 2.26
CA CYS A 94 -5.04 9.65 2.70
C CYS A 94 -4.63 11.11 2.91
N VAL A 95 -3.54 11.37 3.64
CA VAL A 95 -3.09 12.75 3.93
C VAL A 95 -2.70 13.47 2.65
N THR A 96 -1.89 12.86 1.79
CA THR A 96 -1.43 13.47 0.53
C THR A 96 -2.49 13.54 -0.56
N GLY A 97 -3.48 12.64 -0.53
CA GLY A 97 -4.59 12.60 -1.48
C GLY A 97 -5.78 13.46 -1.07
N CYS A 98 -5.81 13.99 0.15
CA CYS A 98 -6.80 14.97 0.61
C CYS A 98 -6.53 16.40 0.12
N ASP A 99 -5.35 16.67 -0.44
CA ASP A 99 -4.99 17.98 -1.01
C ASP A 99 -5.51 18.18 -2.46
N LEU A 100 -6.51 17.39 -2.87
CA LEU A 100 -7.19 17.44 -4.16
C LEU A 100 -8.43 18.35 -4.11
#